data_AF-A0AAN6ICC7-F1
#
_entry.id   AF-A0AAN6ICC7-F1
#
_cell.length_a   1.000
_cell.length_b   1.000
_cell.length_c   1.000
_cell.angle_alpha   90.00
_cell.angle_beta   90.00
_cell.angle_gamma   90.00
#
_symmetry.space_group_name_H-M   'P 1'
#
loop_
_entity.id
_entity.type
_entity.pdbx_description
1 polymer ?
#
loop_
_entity_poly.entity_id
_entity_poly.type
_entity_poly.pdbx_seq_one_letter_code
_entity_poly.pdbx_strand_id
1 'polypeptide(L)' 'MGRFGLWVNLAAVLWQIFQVFFLSFPLSYPVTTNSMNWACLVVAIGVLVFAVNGVVYSRRRYHSPKPLLMGTH' A
#
# COMPACT_ATOMS: atom_id res chain seq x y z
N MET A 1 -16.03 8.95 7.87
CA MET A 1 -16.54 7.66 8.37
C MET A 1 -16.23 7.63 9.85
N GLY A 2 -17.24 7.51 10.73
CA GLY A 2 -17.05 7.57 12.19
C GLY A 2 -16.21 6.40 12.73
N ARG A 3 -16.45 5.97 13.97
CA ARG A 3 -15.66 4.95 14.67
C ARG A 3 -15.48 3.61 13.92
N PHE A 4 -16.39 3.29 12.99
CA PHE A 4 -16.32 2.11 12.12
C PHE A 4 -15.37 2.24 10.92
N GLY A 5 -14.97 3.46 10.53
CA GLY A 5 -14.07 3.67 9.41
C GLY A 5 -12.68 3.07 9.64
N LEU A 6 -12.19 3.08 10.89
CA LEU A 6 -10.89 2.48 11.22
C LEU A 6 -10.92 0.95 11.07
N TRP A 7 -11.99 0.31 11.54
CA TRP A 7 -12.16 -1.14 11.42
C TRP A 7 -12.29 -1.61 9.98
N VAL A 8 -13.05 -0.89 9.16
CA VAL A 8 -13.19 -1.22 7.72
C VAL A 8 -11.86 -1.08 6.99
N ASN A 9 -11.10 -0.02 7.27
CA ASN A 9 -9.77 0.14 6.68
C ASN A 9 -8.80 -0.96 7.11
N LEU A 10 -8.80 -1.33 8.40
CA LEU A 10 -7.97 -2.45 8.87
C LEU A 10 -8.35 -3.77 8.18
N ALA A 11 -9.65 -4.07 8.07
CA ALA A 11 -10.12 -5.25 7.36
C ALA A 11 -9.70 -5.24 5.88
N ALA A 12 -9.79 -4.08 5.20
CA ALA A 12 -9.35 -3.93 3.82
C ALA A 12 -7.84 -4.13 3.65
N VAL A 13 -7.02 -3.57 4.55
CA VAL A 13 -5.56 -3.75 4.52
C VAL A 13 -5.18 -5.22 4.75
N LEU A 14 -5.79 -5.88 5.73
CA LEU A 14 -5.56 -7.30 6.00
C LEU A 14 -5.98 -8.17 4.81
N TRP A 15 -7.12 -7.86 4.19
CA TRP A 15 -7.60 -8.54 2.99
C TRP A 15 -6.65 -8.35 1.81
N GLN A 16 -6.10 -7.14 1.62
CA GLN A 16 -5.12 -6.85 0.58
C GLN A 16 -3.86 -7.71 0.76
N ILE A 17 -3.33 -7.80 1.99
CA ILE A 17 -2.14 -8.61 2.32
C ILE A 17 -2.42 -10.09 2.04
N PHE A 18 -3.58 -10.59 2.45
CA PHE A 18 -4.00 -11.97 2.21
C PHE A 18 -4.06 -12.30 0.70
N GLN A 19 -4.68 -11.42 -0.10
CA GLN A 19 -4.78 -11.61 -1.55
C GLN A 19 -3.41 -11.63 -2.23
N VAL A 20 -2.50 -10.71 -1.88
CA VAL A 20 -1.16 -10.67 -2.46
C VAL A 20 -0.38 -11.96 -2.18
N PHE A 21 -0.49 -12.49 -0.96
CA PHE A 21 0.14 -13.76 -0.61
C PHE A 21 -0.40 -14.92 -1.45
N PHE A 22 -1.73 -15.04 -1.57
CA PHE A 22 -2.36 -16.12 -2.33
C PHE A 22 -2.14 -16.00 -3.84
N LEU A 23 -2.19 -14.79 -4.40
CA LEU A 23 -1.89 -14.58 -5.81
C LEU A 23 -0.45 -15.01 -6.13
N SER A 24 0.50 -14.84 -5.22
CA SER A 24 1.89 -15.20 -5.49
C SER A 24 2.12 -16.70 -5.72
N PHE A 25 1.14 -17.57 -5.45
CA PHE A 25 1.25 -18.99 -5.76
C PHE A 25 1.05 -19.27 -7.26
N PRO A 26 1.92 -20.11 -7.86
CA PRO A 26 1.75 -20.56 -9.24
C PRO A 26 0.58 -21.54 -9.35
N LEU A 27 -0.21 -21.42 -10.42
CA LEU A 27 -1.38 -22.27 -10.67
C LEU A 27 -1.02 -23.65 -11.23
N SER A 28 0.22 -23.84 -11.69
CA SER A 28 0.67 -25.08 -12.32
C SER A 28 2.17 -25.29 -12.12
N TYR A 29 2.55 -26.55 -11.86
CA TYR A 29 3.95 -27.00 -11.81
C TYR A 29 4.33 -27.68 -13.14
N PRO A 30 5.59 -27.58 -13.60
CA PRO A 30 6.71 -26.85 -12.99
C PRO A 30 6.57 -25.32 -13.13
N VAL A 31 7.11 -24.60 -12.15
CA VAL A 31 7.11 -23.14 -12.15
C VAL A 31 8.13 -22.65 -13.16
N THR A 32 7.65 -22.03 -14.24
CA THR A 32 8.49 -21.40 -15.27
C THR A 32 8.34 -19.90 -15.20
N THR A 33 9.25 -19.14 -15.81
CA THR A 33 9.17 -17.67 -15.91
C THR A 33 7.84 -17.19 -16.50
N ASN A 34 7.25 -18.00 -17.39
CA ASN A 34 5.97 -17.69 -18.03
C ASN A 34 4.75 -18.08 -17.18
N SER A 35 4.88 -19.02 -16.24
CA SER A 35 3.77 -19.52 -15.42
C SER A 35 3.79 -19.04 -13.97
N MET A 36 4.89 -18.42 -13.51
CA MET A 36 4.96 -17.85 -12.17
C MET A 36 4.03 -16.63 -12.05
N ASN A 37 3.39 -16.48 -10.89
CA ASN A 37 2.62 -15.28 -10.63
C ASN A 37 3.54 -14.13 -10.18
N TRP A 38 3.59 -13.07 -10.98
CA TRP A 38 4.45 -11.90 -10.75
C TRP A 38 3.85 -10.86 -9.79
N ALA A 39 2.69 -11.14 -9.18
CA ALA A 39 2.01 -10.22 -8.27
C ALA A 39 2.91 -9.74 -7.13
N CYS A 40 3.70 -10.64 -6.51
CA CYS A 40 4.65 -10.26 -5.46
C CYS A 40 5.67 -9.23 -5.95
N LEU A 41 6.22 -9.43 -7.15
CA LEU A 41 7.22 -8.53 -7.73
C LEU A 41 6.61 -7.14 -8.01
N VAL A 42 5.42 -7.10 -8.60
CA VAL A 42 4.73 -5.84 -8.89
C VAL A 42 4.45 -5.06 -7.60
N VAL A 43 4.00 -5.74 -6.55
CA VAL A 43 3.75 -5.11 -5.24
C VAL A 43 5.05 -4.58 -4.63
N ALA A 44 6.14 -5.38 -4.64
CA ALA A 44 7.43 -4.97 -4.11
C ALA A 44 7.99 -3.73 -4.82
N ILE A 45 7.93 -3.71 -6.16
CA ILE A 45 8.36 -2.56 -6.97
C ILE A 45 7.47 -1.35 -6.69
N GLY A 46 6.15 -1.53 -6.61
CA GLY A 46 5.22 -0.45 -6.30
C GLY A 46 5.53 0.21 -4.96
N VAL A 47 5.72 -0.58 -3.90
CA VAL A 47 6.10 -0.09 -2.57
C VAL A 47 7.44 0.65 -2.62
N LEU A 48 8.42 0.13 -3.35
CA LEU A 48 9.74 0.76 -3.49
C LEU A 48 9.64 2.11 -4.21
N VAL A 49 8.90 2.20 -5.32
CA VAL A 49 8.69 3.46 -6.05
C VAL A 49 7.97 4.49 -5.17
N PHE A 50 6.94 4.08 -4.44
CA PHE A 50 6.24 4.95 -3.50
C PHE A 50 7.15 5.42 -2.36
N ALA A 51 7.97 4.54 -1.79
CA ALA A 51 8.92 4.89 -0.75
C ALA A 51 9.97 5.89 -1.25
N VAL A 52 10.55 5.65 -2.43
CA VAL A 52 11.53 6.55 -3.07
C VAL A 52 10.88 7.90 -3.35
N ASN A 53 9.67 7.92 -3.92
CA ASN A 53 8.93 9.17 -4.16
C ASN A 53 8.66 9.92 -2.84
N GLY A 54 8.25 9.21 -1.79
CA GLY A 54 8.04 9.76 -0.46
C GLY A 54 9.30 10.41 0.11
N VAL A 55 10.44 9.73 0.02
CA VAL A 55 11.71 10.20 0.58
C VAL A 55 12.32 11.34 -0.24
N VAL A 56 12.31 11.24 -1.57
CA VAL A 56 12.96 12.22 -2.47
C VAL A 56 12.11 13.45 -2.69
N TYR A 57 10.82 13.26 -2.96
CA TYR A 57 9.91 14.32 -3.38
C TYR A 57 9.03 14.82 -2.23
N SER A 58 8.33 13.90 -1.57
CA SER A 58 7.32 14.28 -0.56
C SER A 58 7.97 14.95 0.65
N ARG A 59 9.09 14.43 1.18
CA ARG A 59 9.79 15.07 2.32
C ARG A 59 10.26 16.51 2.06
N ARG A 60 10.49 16.89 0.81
CA ARG A 60 10.99 18.24 0.47
C ARG A 60 9.89 19.24 0.12
N ARG A 61 8.71 18.78 -0.29
CA ARG A 61 7.62 19.64 -0.77
C ARG A 61 6.34 19.55 0.05
N TYR A 62 6.21 18.54 0.90
CA TYR A 62 5.04 18.34 1.75
C TYR A 62 5.09 19.32 2.93
N HIS A 63 4.48 20.49 2.74
CA HIS A 63 4.10 21.36 3.85
C HIS A 63 2.86 20.75 4.50
N SER A 64 2.99 20.21 5.71
CA SER A 64 1.83 19.82 6.49
C SER A 64 0.88 21.01 6.57
N PRO A 65 -0.41 20.86 6.19
CA PRO A 65 -1.38 21.94 6.32
C PRO A 65 -1.39 22.38 7.78
N LYS A 66 -1.03 23.64 8.02
CA LYS A 66 -1.07 24.21 9.37
C LYS A 66 -2.52 24.05 9.83
N PRO A 67 -2.79 23.40 10.98
CA PRO A 67 -4.15 23.32 11.47
C PRO A 67 -4.66 24.75 11.66
N LEU A 68 -5.72 25.11 10.92
CA LEU A 68 -6.42 26.40 10.99
C LEU A 68 -7.21 26.54 12.31
N LEU A 69 -6.73 25.96 13.41
CA LEU A 69 -7.25 26.17 14.75
C LEU A 69 -6.59 27.41 15.34
N MET A 70 -6.76 28.55 14.67
CA MET A 70 -6.52 29.87 15.25
C MET A 70 -7.87 30.43 15.67
N GLY A 71 -8.25 30.15 16.92
CA GLY A 71 -9.24 30.92 17.68
C GLY A 71 -10.71 30.64 17.38
N THR A 72 -11.38 30.01 18.35
CA THR A 72 -12.53 30.64 19.03
C THR A 72 -12.50 30.18 20.47
N HIS A 73 -12.13 31.11 21.36
CA HIS A 73 -12.51 31.10 22.76
C HIS A 73 -14.03 31.07 22.90
#